data_AF-A0A521PU37-F1
#
_entry.id   AF-A0A521PU37-F1
#
_cell.length_a   1.000
_cell.length_b   1.000
_cell.length_c   1.000
_cell.angle_alpha   90.00
_cell.angle_beta   90.00
_cell.angle_gamma   90.00
#
_symmetry.space_group_name_H-M   'P 1'
#
loop_
_entity.id
_entity.type
_entity.pdbx_description
1 polymer ?
#
loop_
_entity_poly.entity_id
_entity_poly.type
_entity_poly.pdbx_seq_one_letter_code
_entity_poly.pdbx_strand_id
1 'polypeptide(L)'
;MARLQSACPLGDRRYTVAPEYCGSAEQRFVARFCGVWLGRSATRAGAVAIIRAHAALERARRSLAQAQADLDLAITRGRES
;
A
#
# COMPACT_ATOMS: atom_id res chain seq x y z
N MET A 1 -17.87 1.95 -19.47
CA MET A 1 -17.65 1.71 -18.02
C MET A 1 -16.26 1.09 -17.85
N ALA A 2 -15.30 1.87 -17.35
CA ALA A 2 -13.88 1.52 -17.40
C ALA A 2 -13.53 0.38 -16.42
N ARG A 3 -12.81 -0.62 -16.94
CA ARG A 3 -12.30 -1.78 -16.22
C ARG A 3 -11.44 -1.32 -15.03
N LEU A 4 -11.78 -1.79 -13.83
CA LEU A 4 -10.87 -1.84 -12.68
C LEU A 4 -9.72 -2.79 -13.04
N GLN A 5 -8.74 -2.29 -13.78
CA GLN A 5 -7.44 -2.91 -13.87
C GLN A 5 -6.80 -2.75 -12.49
N SER A 6 -7.05 -3.73 -11.63
CA SER A 6 -6.25 -3.99 -10.44
C SER A 6 -4.86 -4.41 -10.91
N ALA A 7 -4.11 -3.44 -11.44
CA ALA A 7 -2.72 -3.61 -11.80
C ALA A 7 -2.02 -4.07 -10.53
N CYS A 8 -1.45 -5.27 -10.57
CA CYS A 8 -0.68 -5.81 -9.48
C CYS A 8 0.34 -4.73 -9.05
N PRO A 9 0.41 -4.34 -7.75
CA PRO A 9 1.36 -3.34 -7.26
C PRO A 9 2.83 -3.73 -7.46
N LEU A 10 3.09 -4.95 -7.96
CA LEU A 10 4.40 -5.43 -8.39
C LEU A 10 5.03 -4.61 -9.54
N GLY A 11 4.25 -3.79 -10.25
CA GLY A 11 4.78 -2.84 -11.25
C GLY A 11 5.25 -1.50 -10.66
N ASP A 12 4.90 -1.20 -9.41
CA ASP A 12 5.29 0.06 -8.76
C ASP A 12 6.71 -0.08 -8.21
N ARG A 13 7.65 0.67 -8.81
CA ARG A 13 9.08 0.65 -8.49
C ARG A 13 9.41 1.05 -7.05
N ARG A 14 8.44 1.62 -6.32
CA ARG A 14 8.61 1.96 -4.90
C ARG A 14 8.57 0.74 -4.00
N TYR A 15 7.96 -0.36 -4.45
CA TYR A 15 7.96 -1.60 -3.70
C TYR A 15 9.14 -2.48 -4.08
N THR A 16 9.84 -3.00 -3.08
CA THR A 16 10.97 -3.91 -3.30
C THR A 16 10.86 -5.13 -2.39
N VAL A 17 11.27 -6.29 -2.94
CA VAL A 17 11.46 -7.52 -2.17
C VAL A 17 12.90 -7.97 -2.33
N ALA A 18 13.63 -8.10 -1.22
CA ALA A 18 15.00 -8.59 -1.21
C ALA A 18 15.20 -9.63 -0.10
N PRO A 19 16.03 -10.67 -0.31
CA PRO A 19 16.47 -11.54 0.78
C PRO A 19 17.48 -10.79 1.66
N GLU A 20 17.26 -10.78 2.97
CA GLU A 20 18.14 -10.12 3.95
C GLU A 20 18.32 -10.99 5.20
N TYR A 21 19.50 -10.89 5.83
CA TYR A 21 19.79 -11.51 7.12
C TYR A 21 19.30 -10.60 8.25
N CYS A 22 18.12 -10.92 8.77
CA CYS A 22 17.40 -10.07 9.73
C CYS A 22 17.63 -10.52 11.18
N GLY A 23 18.86 -10.93 11.51
CA GLY A 23 19.20 -11.58 12.79
C GLY A 23 18.69 -13.02 12.94
N SER A 24 18.25 -13.64 11.84
CA SER A 24 17.86 -15.06 11.79
C SER A 24 19.00 -15.89 11.17
N ALA A 25 19.10 -17.17 11.53
CA ALA A 25 20.05 -18.11 10.90
C ALA A 25 19.79 -18.26 9.39
N GLU A 26 18.53 -18.12 8.96
CA GLU A 26 18.12 -18.19 7.56
C GLU A 26 17.78 -16.81 6.99
N GLN A 27 18.08 -16.61 5.70
CA GLN A 27 17.67 -15.43 4.95
C GLN A 27 16.15 -15.34 4.89
N ARG A 28 15.61 -14.14 5.08
CA ARG A 28 14.18 -13.88 4.91
C ARG A 28 13.94 -12.84 3.84
N PHE A 29 12.81 -12.94 3.16
CA PHE A 29 12.40 -11.96 2.17
C PHE A 29 11.77 -10.76 2.87
N VAL A 30 12.39 -9.60 2.70
CA VAL A 30 11.97 -8.32 3.28
C VAL A 30 11.17 -7.56 2.25
N ALA A 31 9.99 -7.10 2.65
CA ALA A 31 9.15 -6.20 1.89
C ALA A 31 9.42 -4.75 2.32
N ARG A 32 9.65 -3.86 1.35
CA ARG A 32 9.84 -2.43 1.59
C ARG A 32 8.96 -1.59 0.66
N PHE A 33 8.64 -0.38 1.11
CA PHE A 33 8.00 0.66 0.31
C PHE A 33 8.81 1.96 0.43
N CYS A 34 9.28 2.50 -0.69
CA CYS A 34 10.20 3.64 -0.74
C CYS A 34 11.44 3.43 0.15
N GLY A 35 11.97 2.20 0.24
CA GLY A 35 13.08 1.84 1.11
C GLY A 35 12.71 1.59 2.59
N VAL A 36 11.52 2.01 3.02
CA VAL A 36 11.02 1.81 4.39
C VAL A 36 10.59 0.36 4.59
N TRP A 37 10.99 -0.22 5.71
CA TRP A 37 10.64 -1.58 6.08
C TRP A 37 9.14 -1.73 6.34
N LEU A 38 8.49 -2.67 5.64
CA LEU A 38 7.09 -3.02 5.88
C LEU A 38 6.95 -4.31 6.70
N GLY A 39 7.81 -5.30 6.42
CA GLY A 39 7.72 -6.61 7.05
C GLY A 39 8.64 -7.63 6.39
N ARG A 40 8.69 -8.84 6.97
CA ARG A 40 9.46 -9.96 6.44
C ARG A 40 8.63 -11.23 6.36
N SER A 41 9.00 -12.11 5.45
CA SER A 41 8.44 -13.46 5.35
C SER A 41 9.53 -14.47 5.02
N ALA A 42 9.30 -15.74 5.37
CA ALA A 42 10.19 -16.83 4.99
C ALA A 42 10.18 -17.08 3.46
N THR A 43 9.11 -16.69 2.77
CA THR A 43 8.96 -16.89 1.33
C THR A 43 8.82 -15.57 0.58
N ARG A 44 9.30 -15.53 -0.66
CA ARG A 44 9.12 -14.37 -1.56
C ARG A 44 7.63 -14.07 -1.76
N ALA A 45 6.81 -15.10 -1.91
CA ALA A 45 5.36 -14.96 -2.06
C ALA A 45 4.71 -14.28 -0.84
N GLY A 46 5.14 -14.64 0.39
CA GLY A 46 4.67 -13.99 1.60
C GLY A 46 5.09 -12.51 1.68
N ALA A 47 6.33 -12.18 1.30
CA ALA A 47 6.77 -10.78 1.21
C ALA A 47 5.98 -9.97 0.17
N VAL A 48 5.64 -10.59 -0.97
CA VAL A 48 4.76 -9.99 -1.98
C VAL A 48 3.33 -9.79 -1.44
N ALA A 49 2.81 -10.70 -0.62
CA ALA A 49 1.52 -10.53 0.04
C ALA A 49 1.51 -9.32 0.99
N ILE A 50 2.60 -9.09 1.74
CA ILE A 50 2.77 -7.90 2.59
C ILE A 50 2.70 -6.62 1.74
N ILE A 51 3.40 -6.57 0.60
CA ILE A 51 3.34 -5.44 -0.34
C ILE A 51 1.91 -5.19 -0.83
N ARG A 52 1.18 -6.26 -1.20
CA ARG A 52 -0.20 -6.14 -1.69
C ARG A 52 -1.13 -5.60 -0.59
N ALA A 53 -0.98 -6.07 0.64
CA ALA A 53 -1.75 -5.59 1.79
C ALA A 53 -1.47 -4.10 2.05
N HIS A 54 -0.20 -3.70 2.06
CA HIS A 54 0.18 -2.29 2.21
C HIS A 54 -0.42 -1.41 1.09
N ALA A 55 -0.32 -1.84 -0.17
CA ALA A 55 -0.89 -1.10 -1.28
C ALA A 55 -2.42 -0.96 -1.19
N ALA A 56 -3.13 -1.98 -0.70
CA ALA A 56 -4.57 -1.90 -0.47
C ALA A 56 -4.91 -0.89 0.63
N LEU A 57 -4.16 -0.91 1.74
CA LEU A 57 -4.34 0.04 2.83
C LEU A 57 -4.11 1.49 2.39
N GLU A 58 -3.05 1.74 1.61
CA GLU A 58 -2.75 3.08 1.09
C GLU A 58 -3.84 3.60 0.15
N ARG A 59 -4.43 2.73 -0.68
CA ARG A 59 -5.58 3.11 -1.51
C ARG A 59 -6.80 3.46 -0.65
N ALA A 60 -7.09 2.65 0.38
CA ALA A 60 -8.21 2.90 1.28
C ALA A 60 -8.05 4.23 2.02
N ARG A 61 -6.84 4.53 2.53
CA ARG A 61 -6.52 5.81 3.19
C ARG A 61 -6.78 7.00 2.29
N ARG A 62 -6.33 6.95 1.03
CA ARG A 62 -6.58 8.03 0.06
C ARG A 62 -8.06 8.18 -0.26
N SER A 63 -8.77 7.07 -0.43
CA SER A 63 -10.21 7.10 -0.69
C SER A 63 -10.97 7.75 0.47
N LEU A 64 -10.59 7.44 1.71
CA LEU A 64 -11.21 8.02 2.90
C LEU A 64 -10.91 9.53 3.00
N ALA A 65 -9.67 9.93 2.78
CA ALA A 65 -9.28 11.34 2.78
C ALA A 65 -10.04 12.15 1.71
N GLN A 66 -10.23 11.58 0.52
CA GLN A 66 -11.04 12.23 -0.52
C GLN A 66 -12.50 12.36 -0.10
N ALA A 67 -13.11 11.30 0.41
CA ALA A 67 -14.50 11.33 0.87
C ALA A 67 -14.71 12.37 1.99
N GLN A 68 -13.74 12.53 2.89
CA GLN A 68 -13.78 13.57 3.92
C GLN A 68 -13.72 14.97 3.32
N ALA A 69 -12.81 15.21 2.37
CA ALA A 69 -12.71 16.51 1.70
C ALA A 69 -13.98 16.87 0.92
N ASP A 70 -14.60 15.89 0.26
CA ASP A 70 -15.87 16.09 -0.46
C ASP A 70 -17.01 16.44 0.50
N LEU A 71 -17.06 15.80 1.67
CA LEU A 71 -18.03 16.10 2.73
C LEU A 71 -17.84 17.53 3.27
N ASP A 72 -16.60 17.92 3.58
CA ASP A 72 -16.29 19.26 4.11
C ASP A 72 -16.68 20.37 3.11
N LEU A 73 -16.45 20.13 1.81
CA LEU A 73 -16.87 21.03 0.75
C LEU A 73 -18.39 21.14 0.65
N ALA A 74 -19.12 20.02 0.76
CA ALA A 74 -20.58 20.01 0.74
C ALA A 74 -21.16 20.78 1.93
N ILE A 75 -20.59 20.61 3.12
CA ILE A 75 -20.98 21.36 4.33
C ILE A 75 -20.75 22.86 4.12
N THR A 76 -19.60 23.25 3.57
CA THR A 76 -19.27 24.66 3.33
C THR A 76 -20.27 25.31 2.37
N ARG A 77 -20.57 24.67 1.24
CA ARG A 77 -21.57 25.15 0.27
C ARG A 77 -22.98 25.27 0.87
N GLY A 78 -23.37 24.32 1.70
CA GLY A 78 -24.67 24.33 2.36
C GLY A 78 -24.85 25.44 3.41
N ARG A 79 -23.75 26.02 3.92
CA ARG A 79 -23.79 27.18 4.83
C ARG A 79 -23.86 28.52 4.10
N GLU A 80 -23.49 28.55 2.82
CA GLU A 80 -23.51 29.75 1.98
C GLU A 80 -24.86 29.96 1.27
N SER A 81 -25.77 28.99 1.36
CA SER A 81 -27.14 29.04 0.82
C SER A 81 -28.16 29.37 1.91
#